data_AF-A0A1Y2P9D3-F1
#
_entry.id   AF-A0A1Y2P9D3-F1
#
_cell.length_a   1.000
_cell.length_b   1.000
_cell.length_c   1.000
_cell.angle_alpha   90.00
_cell.angle_beta   90.00
_cell.angle_gamma   90.00
#
_symmetry.space_group_name_H-M   'P 1'
#
loop_
_entity.id
_entity.type
_entity.pdbx_description
1 polymer ?
#
loop_
_entity_poly.entity_id
_entity_poly.type
_entity_poly.pdbx_seq_one_letter_code
_entity_poly.pdbx_strand_id
1 'polypeptide(L)'
;MRLSYLIVLLIFFNCSSNYSIEKKAQECLFSTFPNKGITLTEYIKKYENLLIEKKVLASSSDESYYLLFKKVMLNDFPKPIIKYSLIDSLNQITSKDFVELNLECNKKIESLTDYNKSITFKINNYLKEVKTKNINPKEATSQLLKIYPKDYFSIPLHKLQLLLLINRYSIN
;
A
#
# COMPACT_ATOMS: atom_id res chain seq x y z
N MET A 1 22.90 -15.81 45.53
CA MET A 1 22.12 -16.55 44.50
C MET A 1 20.95 -15.65 44.13
N ARG A 2 20.96 -14.81 43.08
CA ARG A 2 21.10 -15.11 41.65
C ARG A 2 20.30 -16.33 41.21
N LEU A 3 18.99 -16.16 41.08
CA LEU A 3 18.18 -16.84 40.08
C LEU A 3 16.87 -16.07 39.91
N SER A 4 16.40 -15.95 38.67
CA SER A 4 15.10 -15.40 38.24
C SER A 4 15.06 -13.93 37.76
N TYR A 5 16.16 -13.42 37.20
CA TYR A 5 16.04 -12.61 35.98
C TYR A 5 15.92 -13.60 34.82
N LEU A 6 14.71 -13.83 34.33
CA LEU A 6 14.37 -14.40 33.01
C LEU A 6 12.88 -14.84 33.04
N ILE A 7 11.98 -13.95 33.45
CA ILE A 7 10.64 -13.98 32.85
C ILE A 7 10.84 -13.44 31.45
N VAL A 8 11.22 -14.38 30.59
CA VAL A 8 11.20 -14.27 29.15
C VAL A 8 9.77 -13.87 28.79
N LEU A 9 9.57 -12.57 28.63
CA LEU A 9 8.41 -11.97 27.99
C LEU A 9 8.48 -12.30 26.48
N LEU A 10 8.50 -13.59 26.14
CA LEU A 10 8.02 -14.07 24.86
C LEU A 10 6.50 -13.97 24.91
N ILE A 11 6.01 -12.73 24.88
CA ILE A 11 4.75 -12.50 24.18
C ILE A 11 5.13 -12.83 22.74
N PHE A 12 4.91 -14.09 22.37
CA PHE A 12 4.67 -14.44 20.99
C PHE A 12 3.51 -13.54 20.58
N PHE A 13 3.83 -12.37 20.02
CA PHE A 13 2.91 -11.69 19.14
C PHE A 13 2.54 -12.77 18.15
N ASN A 14 1.34 -13.31 18.29
CA ASN A 14 0.65 -13.99 17.21
C ASN A 14 0.63 -12.95 16.09
N CYS A 15 1.68 -12.94 15.28
CA CYS A 15 1.76 -12.20 14.04
C CYS A 15 0.68 -12.82 13.18
N SER A 16 -0.57 -12.39 13.39
CA SER A 16 -1.71 -12.83 12.63
C SER A 16 -1.32 -12.67 11.17
N SER A 17 -1.40 -13.77 10.42
CA SER A 17 -1.00 -13.87 9.03
C SER A 17 -1.94 -13.10 8.10
N ASN A 18 -2.61 -12.05 8.59
CA ASN A 18 -3.70 -11.35 7.93
C ASN A 18 -3.30 -10.77 6.57
N TYR A 19 -1.99 -10.69 6.30
CA TYR A 19 -1.42 -10.15 5.08
C TYR A 19 -0.31 -11.00 4.47
N SER A 20 -0.35 -12.33 4.60
CA SER A 20 0.69 -13.20 4.05
C SER A 20 0.86 -13.04 2.54
N ILE A 21 -0.24 -12.86 1.81
CA ILE A 21 -0.28 -12.65 0.36
C ILE A 21 0.26 -11.26 -0.01
N GLU A 22 -0.17 -10.22 0.69
CA GLU A 22 0.28 -8.84 0.47
C GLU A 22 1.78 -8.67 0.79
N LYS A 23 2.30 -9.38 1.81
CA LYS A 23 3.74 -9.43 2.10
C LYS A 23 4.53 -10.12 0.99
N LYS A 24 4.02 -11.24 0.45
CA LYS A 24 4.63 -11.90 -0.71
C LYS A 24 4.61 -10.99 -1.95
N ALA A 25 3.55 -10.20 -2.13
CA ALA A 25 3.48 -9.22 -3.22
C ALA A 25 4.55 -8.12 -3.04
N GLN A 26 4.73 -7.62 -1.82
CA GLN A 26 5.78 -6.67 -1.49
C GLN A 26 7.17 -7.26 -1.75
N GLU A 27 7.44 -8.45 -1.25
CA GLU A 27 8.72 -9.14 -1.44
C GLU A 27 9.02 -9.34 -2.93
N CYS A 28 8.02 -9.81 -3.70
CA CYS A 28 8.16 -9.94 -5.14
C CYS A 28 8.57 -8.61 -5.78
N LEU A 29 7.79 -7.55 -5.57
CA LEU A 29 8.06 -6.26 -6.22
C LEU A 29 9.38 -5.66 -5.75
N PHE A 30 9.67 -5.64 -4.44
CA PHE A 30 10.85 -4.97 -3.91
C PHE A 30 12.14 -5.70 -4.32
N SER A 31 12.07 -7.02 -4.53
CA SER A 31 13.20 -7.81 -5.00
C SER A 31 13.59 -7.54 -6.46
N THR A 32 12.70 -6.94 -7.27
CA THR A 32 13.04 -6.59 -8.67
C THR A 32 13.82 -5.28 -8.78
N PHE A 33 13.94 -4.51 -7.69
CA PHE A 33 14.71 -3.27 -7.67
C PHE A 33 16.17 -3.54 -7.27
N PRO A 34 17.13 -2.71 -7.74
CA PRO A 34 18.49 -2.74 -7.23
C PRO A 34 18.52 -2.66 -5.69
N ASN A 35 19.55 -3.27 -5.11
CA ASN A 35 19.74 -3.29 -3.65
C ASN A 35 18.51 -3.82 -2.88
N LYS A 36 17.75 -4.75 -3.47
CA LYS A 36 16.56 -5.38 -2.86
C LYS A 36 15.52 -4.35 -2.37
N GLY A 37 15.36 -3.24 -3.10
CA GLY A 37 14.36 -2.22 -2.79
C GLY A 37 14.76 -1.20 -1.70
N ILE A 38 16.04 -1.15 -1.30
CA ILE A 38 16.54 -0.09 -0.42
C ILE A 38 16.29 1.29 -1.05
N THR A 39 16.72 1.49 -2.30
CA THR A 39 16.55 2.76 -3.03
C THR A 39 15.08 3.08 -3.28
N LEU A 40 14.23 2.07 -3.56
CA LEU A 40 12.78 2.24 -3.62
C LEU A 40 12.22 2.82 -2.31
N THR A 41 12.67 2.32 -1.18
CA THR A 41 12.24 2.78 0.15
C THR A 41 12.66 4.22 0.42
N GLU A 42 13.82 4.65 -0.09
CA GLU A 42 14.28 6.05 0.00
C GLU A 42 13.36 7.00 -0.78
N TYR A 43 12.96 6.63 -2.01
CA TYR A 43 12.01 7.42 -2.79
C TYR A 43 10.62 7.49 -2.15
N ILE A 44 10.14 6.38 -1.58
CA ILE A 44 8.90 6.35 -0.79
C ILE A 44 8.98 7.36 0.36
N LYS A 45 10.04 7.32 1.16
CA LYS A 45 10.24 8.23 2.30
C LYS A 45 10.37 9.69 1.86
N LYS A 46 11.09 9.95 0.77
CA LYS A 46 11.23 11.30 0.21
C LYS A 46 9.85 11.87 -0.16
N TYR A 47 9.02 11.10 -0.84
CA TYR A 47 7.69 11.57 -1.22
C TYR A 47 6.74 11.68 -0.02
N GLU A 48 6.79 10.75 0.93
CA GLU A 48 6.07 10.83 2.20
C GLU A 48 6.39 12.13 2.95
N ASN A 49 7.67 12.48 3.08
CA ASN A 49 8.10 13.72 3.73
C ASN A 49 7.56 14.97 3.00
N LEU A 50 7.60 14.98 1.66
CA LEU A 50 7.02 16.06 0.87
C LEU A 50 5.51 16.21 1.14
N LEU A 51 4.77 15.11 1.26
CA LEU A 51 3.34 15.17 1.61
C LEU A 51 3.11 15.72 3.02
N ILE A 52 3.97 15.37 3.97
CA ILE A 52 3.90 15.87 5.35
C ILE A 52 4.18 17.37 5.40
N GLU A 53 5.24 17.83 4.73
CA GLU A 53 5.60 19.25 4.62
C GLU A 53 4.47 20.07 4.00
N LYS A 54 3.77 19.50 3.01
CA LYS A 54 2.61 20.12 2.35
C LYS A 54 1.30 19.96 3.12
N LYS A 55 1.32 19.34 4.31
CA LYS A 55 0.14 19.04 5.14
C LYS A 55 -0.93 18.21 4.42
N VAL A 56 -0.52 17.45 3.41
CA VAL A 56 -1.37 16.49 2.68
C VAL A 56 -1.50 15.20 3.48
N LEU A 57 -0.37 14.74 4.03
CA LEU A 57 -0.29 13.63 4.96
C LEU A 57 0.04 14.19 6.35
N ALA A 58 -0.64 13.72 7.41
CA ALA A 58 -0.42 14.27 8.75
C ALA A 58 0.89 13.80 9.38
N SER A 59 1.28 12.54 9.15
CA SER A 59 2.51 11.91 9.64
C SER A 59 2.78 10.60 8.89
N SER A 60 3.91 9.95 9.15
CA SER A 60 4.26 8.62 8.58
C SER A 60 3.49 7.44 9.19
N SER A 61 2.58 7.69 10.14
CA SER A 61 1.80 6.64 10.81
C SER A 61 0.78 5.97 9.89
N ASP A 62 0.48 4.69 10.14
CA ASP A 62 -0.48 3.93 9.34
C ASP A 62 -1.90 4.53 9.42
N GLU A 63 -2.25 5.12 10.56
CA GLU A 63 -3.51 5.85 10.74
C GLU A 63 -3.59 7.09 9.84
N SER A 64 -2.52 7.89 9.76
CA SER A 64 -2.46 9.04 8.85
C SER A 64 -2.67 8.63 7.39
N TYR A 65 -2.07 7.50 6.97
CA TYR A 65 -2.30 6.94 5.64
C TYR A 65 -3.74 6.49 5.44
N TYR A 66 -4.33 5.80 6.42
CA TYR A 66 -5.71 5.33 6.33
C TYR A 66 -6.71 6.49 6.23
N LEU A 67 -6.51 7.54 7.02
CA LEU A 67 -7.34 8.75 6.97
C LEU A 67 -7.22 9.47 5.63
N LEU A 68 -6.00 9.58 5.10
CA LEU A 68 -5.75 10.15 3.78
C LEU A 68 -6.41 9.33 2.67
N PHE A 69 -6.24 8.01 2.69
CA PHE A 69 -6.90 7.10 1.76
C PHE A 69 -8.43 7.27 1.78
N LYS A 70 -9.03 7.35 2.97
CA LYS A 70 -10.47 7.58 3.11
C LYS A 70 -10.92 8.89 2.47
N LYS A 71 -10.16 9.98 2.64
CA LYS A 71 -10.44 11.28 2.00
C LYS A 71 -10.36 11.18 0.48
N VAL A 72 -9.31 10.56 -0.05
CA VAL A 72 -9.13 10.34 -1.50
C VAL A 72 -10.31 9.55 -2.07
N MET A 73 -10.70 8.45 -1.43
CA MET A 73 -11.81 7.61 -1.91
C MET A 73 -13.17 8.29 -1.87
N LEU A 74 -13.38 9.24 -0.95
CA LEU A 74 -14.62 10.01 -0.82
C LEU A 74 -14.65 11.28 -1.69
N ASN A 75 -13.63 11.51 -2.53
CA ASN A 75 -13.43 12.76 -3.28
C ASN A 75 -13.38 14.02 -2.38
N ASP A 76 -13.05 13.87 -1.10
CA ASP A 76 -12.85 14.96 -0.14
C ASP A 76 -11.36 15.35 -0.06
N PHE A 77 -10.69 15.25 -1.21
CA PHE A 77 -9.25 15.44 -1.32
C PHE A 77 -8.95 16.56 -2.31
N PRO A 78 -8.62 17.77 -1.84
CA PRO A 78 -8.22 18.84 -2.74
C PRO A 78 -6.92 18.44 -3.43
N LYS A 79 -6.91 18.50 -4.76
CA LYS A 79 -5.75 18.11 -5.59
C LYS A 79 -4.49 18.84 -5.11
N PRO A 80 -3.48 18.14 -4.55
CA PRO A 80 -2.27 18.79 -4.10
C PRO A 80 -1.37 19.05 -5.31
N ILE A 81 -0.80 20.25 -5.41
CA ILE A 81 0.19 20.54 -6.44
C ILE A 81 1.57 20.16 -5.90
N ILE A 82 2.10 19.03 -6.37
CA ILE A 82 3.40 18.51 -5.95
C ILE A 82 4.31 18.42 -7.17
N LYS A 83 5.34 19.28 -7.22
CA LYS A 83 6.35 19.32 -8.29
C LYS A 83 7.42 18.23 -8.11
N TYR A 84 6.99 16.99 -7.94
CA TYR A 84 7.85 15.82 -7.83
C TYR A 84 7.11 14.61 -8.40
N SER A 85 7.74 13.90 -9.33
CA SER A 85 7.20 12.67 -9.93
C SER A 85 7.82 11.45 -9.26
N LEU A 86 7.03 10.76 -8.45
CA LEU A 86 7.47 9.52 -7.80
C LEU A 86 7.65 8.44 -8.85
N ILE A 87 6.70 8.30 -9.78
CA ILE A 87 6.76 7.27 -10.83
C ILE A 87 8.00 7.41 -11.72
N ASP A 88 8.36 8.63 -12.13
CA ASP A 88 9.56 8.85 -12.94
C ASP A 88 10.83 8.52 -12.15
N SER A 89 10.86 8.85 -10.85
CA SER A 89 11.97 8.49 -9.98
C SER A 89 12.14 6.97 -9.85
N LEU A 90 11.03 6.22 -9.80
CA LEU A 90 11.07 4.75 -9.75
C LEU A 90 11.51 4.14 -11.08
N ASN A 91 11.01 4.67 -12.20
CA ASN A 91 11.37 4.20 -13.53
C ASN A 91 12.84 4.47 -13.88
N GLN A 92 13.51 5.44 -13.24
CA GLN A 92 14.95 5.68 -13.40
C GLN A 92 15.84 4.60 -12.78
N ILE A 93 15.33 3.83 -11.82
CA ILE A 93 16.14 2.85 -11.07
C ILE A 93 15.80 1.40 -11.40
N THR A 94 14.81 1.15 -12.24
CA THR A 94 14.42 -0.19 -12.67
C THR A 94 14.88 -0.45 -14.11
N SER A 95 15.22 -1.70 -14.41
CA SER A 95 15.55 -2.11 -15.79
C SER A 95 14.31 -2.29 -16.68
N LYS A 96 13.12 -2.30 -16.07
CA LYS A 96 11.81 -2.45 -16.69
C LYS A 96 10.85 -1.39 -16.13
N ASP A 97 9.80 -1.06 -16.87
CA ASP A 97 8.76 -0.15 -16.38
C ASP A 97 8.11 -0.68 -15.09
N PHE A 98 7.87 0.22 -14.13
CA PHE A 98 7.28 -0.12 -12.84
C PHE A 98 5.96 -0.89 -12.96
N VAL A 99 5.12 -0.52 -13.94
CA VAL A 99 3.81 -1.15 -14.16
C VAL A 99 3.98 -2.58 -14.63
N GLU A 100 4.95 -2.83 -15.51
CA GLU A 100 5.27 -4.18 -15.98
C GLU A 100 5.70 -5.09 -14.82
N LEU A 101 6.64 -4.62 -13.99
CA LEU A 101 7.12 -5.37 -12.81
C LEU A 101 5.98 -5.68 -11.83
N ASN A 102 5.11 -4.71 -11.58
CA ASN A 102 3.95 -4.89 -10.71
C ASN A 102 2.96 -5.92 -11.30
N LEU A 103 2.73 -5.92 -12.62
CA LEU A 103 1.87 -6.90 -13.29
C LEU A 103 2.45 -8.33 -13.22
N GLU A 104 3.76 -8.49 -13.42
CA GLU A 104 4.43 -9.78 -13.28
C GLU A 104 4.28 -10.34 -11.86
N CYS A 105 4.49 -9.50 -10.84
CA CYS A 105 4.31 -9.89 -9.46
C CYS A 105 2.85 -10.24 -9.14
N ASN A 106 1.89 -9.46 -9.60
CA ASN A 106 0.47 -9.77 -9.39
C ASN A 106 0.10 -11.14 -9.97
N LYS A 107 0.55 -11.48 -11.18
CA LYS A 107 0.31 -12.82 -11.77
C LYS A 107 0.85 -13.95 -10.89
N LYS A 108 2.05 -13.78 -10.32
CA LYS A 108 2.64 -14.78 -9.41
C LYS A 108 1.79 -14.92 -8.14
N ILE A 109 1.36 -13.80 -7.56
CA ILE A 109 0.57 -13.78 -6.33
C ILE A 109 -0.83 -14.38 -6.54
N GLU A 110 -1.46 -14.13 -7.68
CA GLU A 110 -2.77 -14.71 -8.04
C GLU A 110 -2.74 -16.23 -8.16
N SER A 111 -1.58 -16.81 -8.47
CA SER A 111 -1.40 -18.27 -8.56
C SER A 111 -1.25 -18.98 -7.21
N LEU A 112 -1.15 -18.22 -6.10
CA LEU A 112 -0.98 -18.80 -4.77
C LEU A 112 -2.29 -19.41 -4.25
N THR A 113 -2.19 -20.57 -3.59
CA THR A 113 -3.33 -21.34 -3.05
C THR A 113 -4.22 -20.53 -2.10
N ASP A 114 -3.63 -19.65 -1.30
CA ASP A 114 -4.35 -18.82 -0.32
C ASP A 114 -4.72 -17.43 -0.86
N TYR A 115 -4.53 -17.15 -2.15
CA TYR A 115 -4.86 -15.85 -2.73
C TYR A 115 -6.32 -15.45 -2.49
N ASN A 116 -7.24 -16.40 -2.59
CA ASN A 116 -8.68 -16.18 -2.36
C ASN A 116 -9.05 -15.70 -0.95
N LYS A 117 -8.15 -15.84 0.04
CA LYS A 117 -8.34 -15.35 1.41
C LYS A 117 -7.81 -13.92 1.61
N SER A 118 -7.02 -13.41 0.66
CA SER A 118 -6.33 -12.11 0.77
C SER A 118 -7.26 -10.91 0.71
N ILE A 119 -6.81 -9.78 1.24
CA ILE A 119 -7.51 -8.50 1.10
C ILE A 119 -7.49 -8.07 -0.37
N THR A 120 -6.37 -8.32 -1.07
CA THR A 120 -6.21 -8.06 -2.50
C THR A 120 -7.30 -8.75 -3.33
N PHE A 121 -7.56 -10.04 -3.06
CA PHE A 121 -8.63 -10.77 -3.74
C PHE A 121 -10.01 -10.17 -3.45
N LYS A 122 -10.31 -9.83 -2.19
CA LYS A 122 -11.59 -9.19 -1.82
C LYS A 122 -11.79 -7.86 -2.54
N ILE A 123 -10.76 -7.02 -2.60
CA ILE A 123 -10.78 -5.75 -3.36
C ILE A 123 -11.04 -6.01 -4.84
N ASN A 124 -10.27 -6.92 -5.45
CA ASN A 124 -10.39 -7.22 -6.88
C ASN A 124 -11.77 -7.79 -7.24
N ASN A 125 -12.33 -8.67 -6.41
CA ASN A 125 -13.67 -9.20 -6.61
C ASN A 125 -14.72 -8.08 -6.50
N TYR A 126 -14.61 -7.23 -5.47
CA TYR A 126 -15.52 -6.11 -5.29
C TYR A 126 -15.48 -5.11 -6.46
N LEU A 127 -14.29 -4.77 -6.96
CA LEU A 127 -14.15 -3.88 -8.12
C LEU A 127 -14.73 -4.49 -9.40
N LYS A 128 -14.66 -5.81 -9.59
CA LYS A 128 -15.34 -6.51 -10.69
C LYS A 128 -16.87 -6.43 -10.56
N GLU A 129 -17.39 -6.53 -9.34
CA GLU A 129 -18.82 -6.38 -9.08
C GLU A 129 -19.32 -4.96 -9.35
N VAL A 130 -18.59 -3.93 -8.89
CA VAL A 130 -18.94 -2.53 -9.17
C VAL A 130 -19.03 -2.26 -10.68
N LYS A 131 -18.07 -2.79 -11.45
CA LYS A 131 -18.06 -2.67 -12.92
C LYS A 131 -19.23 -3.35 -13.62
N THR A 132 -19.76 -4.43 -13.04
CA THR A 132 -20.80 -5.25 -13.69
C THR A 132 -22.21 -4.89 -13.22
N LYS A 133 -22.37 -4.34 -12.01
CA LYS A 133 -23.67 -4.14 -11.36
C LYS A 133 -24.16 -2.68 -11.32
N ASN A 134 -23.50 -1.74 -12.00
CA ASN A 134 -23.85 -0.30 -12.00
C ASN A 134 -24.10 0.27 -10.58
N ILE A 135 -23.29 -0.15 -9.61
CA ILE A 135 -23.38 0.31 -8.22
C ILE A 135 -23.10 1.82 -8.18
N ASN A 136 -23.92 2.58 -7.44
CA ASN A 136 -23.71 4.02 -7.34
C ASN A 136 -22.34 4.34 -6.69
N PRO A 137 -21.65 5.44 -7.08
CA PRO A 137 -20.29 5.71 -6.61
C PRO A 137 -20.14 5.84 -5.08
N LYS A 138 -21.13 6.42 -4.39
CA LYS A 138 -21.07 6.64 -2.94
C LYS A 138 -21.16 5.32 -2.16
N GLU A 139 -22.06 4.45 -2.59
CA GLU A 139 -22.18 3.08 -2.08
C GLU A 139 -20.94 2.26 -2.41
N ALA A 140 -20.44 2.39 -3.65
CA ALA A 140 -19.21 1.74 -4.09
C ALA A 140 -18.04 2.07 -3.16
N THR A 141 -17.81 3.36 -2.91
CA THR A 141 -16.78 3.84 -1.98
C THR A 141 -17.02 3.34 -0.55
N SER A 142 -18.24 3.42 -0.04
CA SER A 142 -18.57 3.02 1.33
C SER A 142 -18.29 1.54 1.58
N GLN A 143 -18.70 0.66 0.68
CA GLN A 143 -18.45 -0.78 0.79
C GLN A 143 -16.97 -1.11 0.56
N LEU A 144 -16.32 -0.46 -0.39
CA LEU A 144 -14.89 -0.64 -0.62
C LEU A 144 -14.09 -0.31 0.64
N LEU A 145 -14.37 0.80 1.31
CA LEU A 145 -13.70 1.19 2.57
C LEU A 145 -13.89 0.17 3.71
N LYS A 146 -14.97 -0.62 3.71
CA LYS A 146 -15.15 -1.71 4.70
C LYS A 146 -14.25 -2.91 4.44
N ILE A 147 -13.78 -3.09 3.22
CA ILE A 147 -12.83 -4.16 2.85
C ILE A 147 -11.43 -3.81 3.36
N TYR A 148 -11.08 -2.52 3.45
CA TYR A 148 -9.79 -2.06 3.95
C TYR A 148 -9.78 -1.99 5.49
N PRO A 149 -9.09 -2.91 6.18
CA PRO A 149 -8.89 -2.81 7.62
C PRO A 149 -8.05 -1.58 7.98
N LYS A 150 -8.15 -1.10 9.23
CA LYS A 150 -7.43 0.11 9.68
C LYS A 150 -5.91 0.00 9.60
N ASP A 151 -5.38 -1.20 9.81
CA ASP A 151 -3.95 -1.52 9.76
C ASP A 151 -3.47 -1.89 8.34
N TYR A 152 -4.30 -1.69 7.31
CA TYR A 152 -3.94 -2.00 5.92
C TYR A 152 -2.62 -1.33 5.50
N PHE A 153 -2.38 -0.11 5.97
CA PHE A 153 -1.16 0.64 5.64
C PHE A 153 0.07 0.25 6.47
N SER A 154 0.01 -0.79 7.30
CA SER A 154 1.20 -1.37 7.95
C SER A 154 2.19 -2.02 6.96
N ILE A 155 1.77 -2.23 5.72
CA ILE A 155 2.60 -2.78 4.65
C ILE A 155 3.14 -1.65 3.76
N PRO A 156 4.48 -1.52 3.62
CA PRO A 156 5.11 -0.53 2.74
C PRO A 156 4.58 -0.52 1.30
N LEU A 157 4.28 -1.68 0.72
CA LEU A 157 3.67 -1.76 -0.62
C LEU A 157 2.33 -1.00 -0.69
N HIS A 158 1.48 -1.09 0.32
CA HIS A 158 0.20 -0.39 0.34
C HIS A 158 0.38 1.13 0.50
N LYS A 159 1.37 1.56 1.31
CA LYS A 159 1.76 2.97 1.37
C LYS A 159 2.18 3.47 -0.02
N LEU A 160 3.08 2.75 -0.69
CA LEU A 160 3.52 3.08 -2.05
C LEU A 160 2.35 3.21 -3.03
N GLN A 161 1.37 2.30 -2.99
CA GLN A 161 0.18 2.37 -3.86
C GLN A 161 -0.63 3.66 -3.65
N LEU A 162 -0.86 4.07 -2.38
CA LEU A 162 -1.52 5.34 -2.09
C LEU A 162 -0.68 6.54 -2.55
N LEU A 163 0.63 6.51 -2.31
CA LEU A 163 1.54 7.57 -2.75
C LEU A 163 1.53 7.75 -4.27
N LEU A 164 1.56 6.65 -5.04
CA LEU A 164 1.47 6.70 -6.50
C LEU A 164 0.11 7.23 -6.97
N LEU A 165 -0.98 6.86 -6.29
CA LEU A 165 -2.30 7.41 -6.58
C LEU A 165 -2.33 8.94 -6.38
N ILE A 166 -1.83 9.42 -5.24
CA ILE A 166 -1.72 10.86 -4.96
C ILE A 166 -0.82 11.55 -5.98
N ASN A 167 0.30 10.94 -6.35
CA ASN A 167 1.22 11.49 -7.36
C ASN A 167 0.51 11.68 -8.71
N ARG A 168 -0.26 10.67 -9.13
CA ARG A 168 -1.08 10.75 -10.34
C ARG A 168 -2.14 11.85 -10.27
N TYR A 169 -2.82 12.01 -9.14
CA TYR A 169 -3.76 13.12 -8.92
C TYR A 169 -3.09 14.48 -8.89
N SER A 170 -1.83 14.55 -8.45
CA SER A 170 -1.09 15.82 -8.33
C SER A 170 -0.64 16.37 -9.69
N ILE A 171 -0.34 15.47 -10.63
CA ILE A 171 0.25 15.80 -11.93
C ILE A 171 -0.84 15.99 -13.02
N ASN A 172 -1.95 15.25 -12.98
CA ASN A 172 -3.08 15.37 -13.92
C ASN A 172 -4.16 16.29 -13.40
#